data_AF-A0A1M5KW54-F1
#
_entry.id   AF-A0A1M5KW54-F1
#
_cell.length_a   1.000
_cell.length_b   1.000
_cell.length_c   1.000
_cell.angle_alpha   90.00
_cell.angle_beta   90.00
_cell.angle_gamma   90.00
#
_symmetry.space_group_name_H-M   'P 1'
#
loop_
_entity.id
_entity.type
_entity.pdbx_description
1 polymer ?
#
loop_
_entity_poly.entity_id
_entity_poly.type
_entity_poly.pdbx_seq_one_letter_code
_entity_poly.pdbx_strand_id
1 'polypeptide(L)'
;MPHYIRVLGETNPAIPVTKLRDYLREQNLKATLEVDDGDEEDWTTLLVKDAKDRDIILIEKNIVLEGELGEEEIEEFQEEVLDYKPTSAATWLTEYLNEVKVIYAFQILNSVDNEENWSIVGELKSMIWQSTKGIIQADHEGFSNREGYHILWQFRDDVSGEWSMAVNDIHGHWTKFIMDLGDPAQREEFWNGKVPKGARKIE
;
A
#
# COMPACT_ATOMS: atom_id res chain seq x y z
N MET A 1 4.14 7.34 16.73
CA MET A 1 4.02 5.97 16.21
C MET A 1 4.72 5.94 14.87
N PRO A 2 5.44 4.86 14.54
CA PRO A 2 5.93 4.64 13.17
C PRO A 2 4.76 4.72 12.16
N HIS A 3 5.05 5.16 10.95
CA HIS A 3 4.09 5.21 9.85
C HIS A 3 4.44 4.09 8.87
N TYR A 4 3.45 3.26 8.53
CA TYR A 4 3.63 2.14 7.63
C TYR A 4 2.87 2.32 6.31
N ILE A 5 3.50 1.82 5.25
CA ILE A 5 2.86 1.48 4.00
C ILE A 5 2.96 -0.04 3.85
N ARG A 6 1.86 -0.72 3.55
CA ARG A 6 1.82 -2.17 3.41
C ARG A 6 1.45 -2.57 2.00
N VAL A 7 2.09 -3.63 1.52
CA VAL A 7 1.65 -4.37 0.34
C VAL A 7 1.04 -5.69 0.81
N LEU A 8 -0.25 -5.87 0.54
CA LEU A 8 -1.03 -7.07 0.89
C LEU A 8 -1.12 -7.96 -0.35
N GLY A 9 -0.25 -8.95 -0.47
CA GLY A 9 -0.05 -9.79 -1.65
C GLY A 9 -0.89 -11.07 -1.68
N GLU A 10 -1.52 -11.36 -2.82
CA GLU A 10 -2.26 -12.62 -3.06
C GLU A 10 -1.33 -13.81 -3.35
N THR A 11 -0.09 -13.52 -3.75
CA THR A 11 0.95 -14.52 -3.97
C THR A 11 2.21 -14.17 -3.18
N ASN A 12 2.95 -15.20 -2.80
CA ASN A 12 4.26 -15.07 -2.15
C ASN A 12 5.36 -15.64 -3.07
N PRO A 13 5.70 -14.97 -4.19
CA PRO A 13 6.83 -15.38 -5.01
C PRO A 13 8.15 -15.09 -4.28
N ALA A 14 9.20 -15.83 -4.63
CA ALA A 14 10.56 -15.46 -4.22
C ALA A 14 10.93 -14.10 -4.84
N ILE A 15 11.39 -13.18 -4.01
CA ILE A 15 11.91 -11.87 -4.42
C ILE A 15 13.30 -11.70 -3.79
N PRO A 16 14.36 -12.21 -4.44
CA PRO A 16 15.71 -12.05 -3.93
C PRO A 16 16.12 -10.57 -3.89
N VAL A 17 16.98 -10.21 -2.94
CA VAL A 17 17.48 -8.84 -2.76
C VAL A 17 18.22 -8.36 -4.00
N THR A 18 18.89 -9.27 -4.73
CA THR A 18 19.52 -8.98 -6.04
C THR A 18 18.51 -8.42 -7.05
N LYS A 19 17.30 -8.97 -7.11
CA LYS A 19 16.23 -8.51 -8.00
C LYS A 19 15.75 -7.10 -7.64
N LEU A 20 15.61 -6.80 -6.35
CA LEU A 20 15.25 -5.46 -5.87
C LEU A 20 16.34 -4.43 -6.21
N ARG A 21 17.60 -4.81 -5.99
CA ARG A 21 18.77 -3.97 -6.27
C ARG A 21 18.92 -3.66 -7.76
N ASP A 22 18.73 -4.66 -8.61
CA ASP A 22 18.79 -4.48 -10.07
C ASP A 22 17.63 -3.60 -10.56
N TYR A 23 16.42 -3.78 -10.02
CA TYR A 23 15.28 -2.92 -10.33
C TYR A 23 15.56 -1.44 -10.02
N LEU A 24 16.09 -1.13 -8.83
CA LEU A 24 16.46 0.25 -8.47
C LEU A 24 17.54 0.82 -9.39
N ARG A 25 18.53 0.02 -9.80
CA ARG A 25 19.57 0.44 -10.74
C ARG A 25 19.00 0.78 -12.11
N GLU A 26 18.02 0.01 -12.60
CA GLU A 26 17.32 0.29 -13.86
C GLU A 26 16.56 1.62 -13.82
N GLN A 27 16.05 2.01 -12.65
CA GLN A 27 15.43 3.32 -12.40
C GLN A 27 16.45 4.44 -12.11
N ASN A 28 17.75 4.16 -12.19
CA ASN A 28 18.84 5.09 -11.86
C ASN A 28 18.75 5.63 -10.41
N LEU A 29 18.22 4.83 -9.48
CA LEU A 29 18.16 5.13 -8.05
C LEU A 29 19.30 4.46 -7.30
N LYS A 30 19.86 5.18 -6.33
CA LYS A 30 20.99 4.70 -5.53
C LYS A 30 20.55 4.41 -4.11
N ALA A 31 20.42 3.13 -3.79
CA ALA A 31 20.16 2.65 -2.44
C ALA A 31 21.05 1.44 -2.11
N THR A 32 21.37 1.30 -0.82
CA THR A 32 21.97 0.09 -0.26
C THR A 32 20.84 -0.71 0.40
N LEU A 33 20.81 -2.01 0.11
CA LEU A 33 19.84 -2.96 0.67
C LEU A 33 20.64 -3.94 1.54
N GLU A 34 20.41 -3.89 2.84
CA GLU A 34 21.05 -4.72 3.86
C GLU A 34 20.03 -5.70 4.45
N VAL A 35 20.36 -6.99 4.44
CA VAL A 35 19.52 -8.02 5.06
C VAL A 35 19.77 -8.00 6.57
N ASP A 36 18.74 -7.60 7.32
CA ASP A 36 18.77 -7.60 8.78
C ASP A 36 18.39 -8.98 9.34
N ASP A 37 17.50 -9.72 8.64
CA ASP A 37 17.12 -11.09 8.98
C ASP A 37 16.84 -11.94 7.73
N GLY A 38 17.21 -13.22 7.81
CA GLY A 38 17.22 -14.16 6.68
C GLY A 38 18.49 -14.11 5.82
N ASP A 39 18.34 -14.31 4.51
CA ASP A 39 19.45 -14.22 3.52
C ASP A 39 19.02 -13.52 2.22
N GLU A 40 19.94 -13.32 1.26
CA GLU A 40 19.66 -12.58 0.02
C GLU A 40 18.57 -13.23 -0.86
N GLU A 41 18.26 -14.51 -0.69
CA GLU A 41 17.24 -15.24 -1.47
C GLU A 41 15.90 -15.33 -0.71
N ASP A 42 15.92 -15.49 0.61
CA ASP A 42 14.72 -15.58 1.47
C ASP A 42 14.85 -14.71 2.73
N TRP A 43 14.96 -13.40 2.51
CA TRP A 43 14.97 -12.40 3.58
C TRP A 43 13.57 -12.24 4.18
N THR A 44 13.55 -11.91 5.47
CA THR A 44 12.36 -11.53 6.25
C THR A 44 12.40 -10.07 6.64
N THR A 45 13.59 -9.50 6.84
CA THR A 45 13.78 -8.10 7.18
C THR A 45 14.88 -7.46 6.34
N LEU A 46 14.57 -6.33 5.72
CA LEU A 46 15.48 -5.59 4.85
C LEU A 46 15.57 -4.12 5.25
N LEU A 47 16.76 -3.67 5.63
CA LEU A 47 17.06 -2.26 5.85
C LEU A 47 17.49 -1.62 4.54
N VAL A 48 16.85 -0.50 4.18
CA VAL A 48 17.20 0.28 2.99
C VAL A 48 17.83 1.60 3.41
N LYS A 49 18.98 1.89 2.82
CA LYS A 49 19.73 3.12 3.05
C LYS A 49 19.87 3.93 1.76
N ASP A 50 19.87 5.25 1.89
CA ASP A 50 20.15 6.13 0.77
C ASP A 50 21.64 6.20 0.42
N ALA A 51 21.99 6.94 -0.63
CA ALA A 51 23.38 7.12 -1.07
C ALA A 51 24.31 7.81 -0.04
N LYS A 52 23.76 8.36 1.05
CA LYS A 52 24.49 8.96 2.18
C LYS A 52 24.53 8.04 3.40
N ASP A 53 24.17 6.77 3.23
CA ASP A 53 24.17 5.74 4.28
C ASP A 53 23.15 6.04 5.40
N ARG A 54 22.09 6.78 5.10
CA ARG A 54 20.99 7.06 6.04
C ARG A 54 19.89 6.02 5.87
N ASP A 55 19.42 5.46 6.99
CA ASP A 55 18.30 4.52 7.02
C ASP A 55 17.00 5.24 6.62
N ILE A 56 16.38 4.78 5.54
CA ILE A 56 15.17 5.40 4.99
C ILE A 56 13.92 4.58 5.25
N ILE A 57 13.99 3.26 5.08
CA ILE A 57 12.88 2.34 5.35
C ILE A 57 13.40 1.02 5.89
N LEU A 58 12.60 0.38 6.73
CA LEU A 58 12.72 -1.03 7.08
C LEU A 58 11.57 -1.77 6.41
N ILE A 59 11.85 -2.86 5.70
CA ILE A 59 10.84 -3.69 5.07
C ILE A 59 10.79 -5.03 5.79
N GLU A 60 9.62 -5.38 6.31
CA GLU A 60 9.35 -6.67 6.96
C GLU A 60 8.41 -7.49 6.07
N LYS A 61 8.74 -8.77 5.85
CA LYS A 61 7.94 -9.74 5.09
C LYS A 61 7.25 -10.68 6.06
N ASN A 62 5.96 -10.47 6.28
CA ASN A 62 5.11 -11.29 7.14
C ASN A 62 4.30 -12.26 6.28
N ILE A 63 4.60 -13.56 6.34
CA ILE A 63 3.80 -14.57 5.64
C ILE A 63 2.50 -14.79 6.43
N VAL A 64 1.37 -14.87 5.72
CA VAL A 64 0.07 -15.15 6.34
C VAL A 64 -0.09 -16.67 6.50
N LEU A 65 0.17 -17.15 7.70
CA LEU A 65 0.05 -18.56 8.12
C LEU A 65 -0.60 -18.61 9.51
N GLU A 66 -1.27 -19.73 9.80
CA GLU A 66 -1.96 -19.93 11.08
C GLU A 66 -0.98 -19.80 12.26
N GLY A 67 -1.30 -18.91 13.21
CA GLY A 67 -0.53 -18.62 14.41
C GLY A 67 0.69 -17.72 14.21
N GLU A 68 0.88 -17.14 13.02
CA GLU A 68 1.95 -16.18 12.72
C GLU A 68 1.41 -14.75 12.69
N LEU A 69 2.32 -13.76 12.83
CA LEU A 69 1.98 -12.34 12.85
C LEU A 69 1.15 -11.88 11.64
N GLY A 70 1.37 -12.50 10.47
CA GLY A 70 0.62 -12.17 9.26
C GLY A 70 -0.87 -12.55 9.35
N GLU A 71 -1.25 -13.59 10.10
CA GLU A 71 -2.66 -13.91 10.33
C GLU A 71 -3.30 -12.89 11.27
N GLU A 72 -2.66 -12.59 12.40
CA GLU A 72 -3.14 -11.60 13.36
C GLU A 72 -3.39 -10.23 12.69
N GLU A 73 -2.46 -9.78 11.85
CA GLU A 73 -2.58 -8.51 11.12
C GLU A 73 -3.76 -8.51 10.11
N ILE A 74 -4.04 -9.65 9.47
CA ILE A 74 -5.20 -9.79 8.59
C ILE A 74 -6.51 -9.77 9.37
N GLU A 75 -6.58 -10.46 10.51
CA GLU A 75 -7.77 -10.47 11.38
C GLU A 75 -8.08 -9.05 11.89
N GLU A 76 -7.07 -8.32 12.35
CA GLU A 76 -7.22 -6.91 12.76
C GLU A 76 -7.78 -6.05 11.62
N PHE A 77 -7.21 -6.16 10.40
CA PHE A 77 -7.74 -5.41 9.27
C PHE A 77 -9.16 -5.81 8.91
N GLN A 78 -9.54 -7.08 8.99
CA GLN A 78 -10.90 -7.52 8.70
C GLN A 78 -11.93 -6.91 9.66
N GLU A 79 -11.56 -6.76 10.93
CA GLU A 79 -12.41 -6.09 11.92
C GLU A 79 -12.47 -4.58 11.65
N GLU A 80 -11.32 -3.93 11.45
CA GLU A 80 -11.23 -2.47 11.31
C GLU A 80 -11.93 -1.95 10.04
N VAL A 81 -11.76 -2.59 8.88
CA VAL A 81 -12.25 -2.05 7.60
C VAL A 81 -13.77 -1.87 7.58
N LEU A 82 -14.51 -2.62 8.40
CA LEU A 82 -15.97 -2.56 8.49
C LEU A 82 -16.49 -1.25 9.07
N ASP A 83 -15.67 -0.55 9.85
CA ASP A 83 -16.02 0.75 10.44
C ASP A 83 -15.80 1.94 9.48
N TYR A 84 -15.16 1.69 8.34
CA TYR A 84 -14.81 2.73 7.37
C TYR A 84 -15.76 2.78 6.16
N LYS A 85 -15.56 3.80 5.32
CA LYS A 85 -16.40 4.10 4.16
C LYS A 85 -15.59 4.11 2.87
N PRO A 86 -16.23 3.84 1.72
CA PRO A 86 -17.60 3.39 1.53
C PRO A 86 -17.80 1.92 1.93
N THR A 87 -19.05 1.56 2.27
CA THR A 87 -19.40 0.18 2.65
C THR A 87 -19.11 -0.84 1.54
N SER A 88 -19.23 -0.47 0.26
CA SER A 88 -18.88 -1.38 -0.84
C SER A 88 -17.39 -1.73 -0.88
N ALA A 89 -16.51 -0.79 -0.55
CA ALA A 89 -15.08 -1.05 -0.44
C ALA A 89 -14.74 -1.90 0.79
N ALA A 90 -15.36 -1.61 1.94
CA ALA A 90 -15.19 -2.42 3.15
C ALA A 90 -15.58 -3.89 2.91
N THR A 91 -16.74 -4.13 2.27
CA THR A 91 -17.19 -5.49 1.92
C THR A 91 -16.21 -6.19 0.97
N TRP A 92 -15.77 -5.50 -0.09
CA TRP A 92 -14.79 -6.07 -1.02
C TRP A 92 -13.45 -6.38 -0.34
N LEU A 93 -12.99 -5.51 0.57
CA LEU A 93 -11.75 -5.71 1.32
C LEU A 93 -11.83 -6.92 2.24
N THR A 94 -12.94 -7.12 2.96
CA THR A 94 -13.11 -8.33 3.79
C THR A 94 -12.96 -9.60 2.96
N GLU A 95 -13.49 -9.63 1.74
CA GLU A 95 -13.30 -10.76 0.81
C GLU A 95 -11.84 -10.89 0.37
N TYR A 96 -11.23 -9.80 -0.09
CA TYR A 96 -9.85 -9.77 -0.55
C TYR A 96 -8.84 -10.20 0.54
N LEU A 97 -9.04 -9.77 1.78
CA LEU A 97 -8.15 -10.06 2.90
C LEU A 97 -8.01 -11.57 3.16
N ASN A 98 -9.03 -12.38 2.87
CA ASN A 98 -8.95 -13.84 2.94
C ASN A 98 -8.01 -14.46 1.89
N GLU A 99 -7.73 -13.73 0.81
CA GLU A 99 -6.88 -14.18 -0.29
C GLU A 99 -5.40 -13.84 -0.07
N VAL A 100 -5.08 -12.96 0.90
CA VAL A 100 -3.72 -12.50 1.19
C VAL A 100 -2.86 -13.66 1.70
N LYS A 101 -1.63 -13.74 1.18
CA LYS A 101 -0.62 -14.76 1.51
C LYS A 101 0.65 -14.17 2.11
N VAL A 102 0.89 -12.89 1.90
CA VAL A 102 2.08 -12.20 2.41
C VAL A 102 1.79 -10.71 2.57
N ILE A 103 2.32 -10.12 3.62
CA ILE A 103 2.31 -8.69 3.89
C ILE A 103 3.75 -8.21 3.85
N TYR A 104 4.02 -7.18 3.05
CA TYR A 104 5.28 -6.44 3.13
C TYR A 104 5.00 -5.11 3.81
N ALA A 105 5.50 -4.94 5.03
CA ALA A 105 5.33 -3.73 5.82
C ALA A 105 6.56 -2.83 5.66
N PHE A 106 6.36 -1.64 5.11
CA PHE A 106 7.38 -0.62 4.90
C PHE A 106 7.27 0.40 6.02
N GLN A 107 8.13 0.29 7.02
CA GLN A 107 8.25 1.29 8.08
C GLN A 107 8.99 2.51 7.52
N ILE A 108 8.30 3.65 7.43
CA ILE A 108 8.92 4.91 7.02
C ILE A 108 9.75 5.48 8.16
N LEU A 109 11.06 5.62 7.94
CA LEU A 109 11.99 6.19 8.92
C LEU A 109 12.16 7.70 8.69
N ASN A 110 12.65 8.40 9.73
CA ASN A 110 12.73 9.86 9.73
C ASN A 110 13.62 10.47 8.62
N SER A 111 14.43 9.65 7.92
CA SER A 111 15.34 10.12 6.86
C SER A 111 14.69 10.21 5.47
N VAL A 112 13.41 9.87 5.31
CA VAL A 112 12.68 10.06 4.05
C VAL A 112 12.22 11.53 3.96
N ASP A 113 13.17 12.42 3.68
CA ASP A 113 12.98 13.88 3.71
C ASP A 113 13.06 14.55 2.33
N ASN A 114 13.29 13.76 1.27
CA ASN A 114 13.51 14.27 -0.09
C ASN A 114 12.86 13.37 -1.15
N GLU A 115 12.73 13.92 -2.35
CA GLU A 115 12.07 13.28 -3.50
C GLU A 115 12.76 11.97 -3.91
N GLU A 116 14.10 11.92 -3.92
CA GLU A 116 14.85 10.72 -4.30
C GLU A 116 14.60 9.55 -3.32
N ASN A 117 14.55 9.84 -2.01
CA ASN A 117 14.23 8.82 -1.00
C ASN A 117 12.78 8.32 -1.17
N TRP A 118 11.83 9.22 -1.45
CA TRP A 118 10.46 8.82 -1.78
C TRP A 118 10.37 8.00 -3.07
N SER A 119 11.19 8.30 -4.08
CA SER A 119 11.29 7.48 -5.30
C SER A 119 11.79 6.07 -4.97
N ILE A 120 12.81 5.91 -4.13
CA ILE A 120 13.29 4.58 -3.71
C ILE A 120 12.17 3.77 -3.04
N VAL A 121 11.45 4.38 -2.09
CA VAL A 121 10.31 3.73 -1.43
C VAL A 121 9.22 3.37 -2.45
N GLY A 122 8.88 4.30 -3.34
CA GLY A 122 7.88 4.12 -4.38
C GLY A 122 8.21 2.98 -5.34
N GLU A 123 9.45 2.88 -5.80
CA GLU A 123 9.90 1.85 -6.74
C GLU A 123 9.96 0.48 -6.08
N LEU A 124 10.52 0.36 -4.87
CA LEU A 124 10.52 -0.92 -4.14
C LEU A 124 9.11 -1.41 -3.85
N LYS A 125 8.23 -0.52 -3.37
CA LYS A 125 6.81 -0.82 -3.15
C LYS A 125 6.14 -1.29 -4.44
N SER A 126 6.36 -0.57 -5.55
CA SER A 126 5.74 -0.88 -6.84
C SER A 126 6.19 -2.24 -7.37
N MET A 127 7.48 -2.54 -7.26
CA MET A 127 8.04 -3.82 -7.66
C MET A 127 7.43 -4.98 -6.86
N ILE A 128 7.39 -4.84 -5.53
CA ILE A 128 6.84 -5.87 -4.64
C ILE A 128 5.34 -6.04 -4.91
N TRP A 129 4.58 -4.94 -4.97
CA TRP A 129 3.16 -4.92 -5.29
C TRP A 129 2.82 -5.65 -6.59
N GLN A 130 3.55 -5.36 -7.67
CA GLN A 130 3.36 -6.03 -8.96
C GLN A 130 3.73 -7.51 -8.90
N SER A 131 4.79 -7.85 -8.16
CA SER A 131 5.25 -9.24 -8.04
C SER A 131 4.25 -10.11 -7.27
N THR A 132 3.63 -9.56 -6.23
CA THR A 132 2.70 -10.28 -5.34
C THR A 132 1.24 -10.19 -5.75
N LYS A 133 0.93 -9.45 -6.83
CA LYS A 133 -0.43 -9.13 -7.29
C LYS A 133 -1.28 -8.50 -6.18
N GLY A 134 -0.66 -7.66 -5.37
CA GLY A 134 -1.26 -7.19 -4.13
C GLY A 134 -2.21 -6.00 -4.28
N ILE A 135 -2.59 -5.47 -3.12
CA ILE A 135 -3.07 -4.09 -2.94
C ILE A 135 -2.15 -3.35 -1.98
N ILE A 136 -2.32 -2.03 -1.90
CA ILE A 136 -1.60 -1.16 -0.98
C ILE A 136 -2.54 -0.68 0.13
N GLN A 137 -2.06 -0.71 1.37
CA GLN A 137 -2.61 0.02 2.50
C GLN A 137 -1.57 1.04 2.98
N ALA A 138 -2.00 2.22 3.41
CA ALA A 138 -1.12 3.18 4.07
C ALA A 138 -1.82 3.78 5.29
N ASP A 139 -1.08 3.88 6.40
CA ASP A 139 -1.64 4.35 7.66
C ASP A 139 -2.19 5.77 7.52
N HIS A 140 -3.42 5.98 7.99
CA HIS A 140 -4.13 7.25 7.88
C HIS A 140 -4.38 7.73 6.45
N GLU A 141 -4.31 6.83 5.47
CA GLU A 141 -4.77 7.09 4.11
C GLU A 141 -5.90 6.12 3.78
N GLY A 142 -5.65 4.81 3.93
CA GLY A 142 -6.60 3.75 3.63
C GLY A 142 -6.05 2.69 2.68
N PHE A 143 -6.95 2.05 1.94
CA PHE A 143 -6.64 0.91 1.07
C PHE A 143 -6.87 1.25 -0.40
N SER A 144 -6.18 0.52 -1.27
CA SER A 144 -6.38 0.54 -2.72
C SER A 144 -7.05 -0.74 -3.24
N ASN A 145 -7.53 -0.70 -4.49
CA ASN A 145 -7.84 -1.91 -5.25
C ASN A 145 -6.57 -2.47 -5.92
N ARG A 146 -6.72 -3.60 -6.63
CA ARG A 146 -5.63 -4.27 -7.38
C ARG A 146 -4.98 -3.40 -8.48
N GLU A 147 -5.61 -2.29 -8.85
CA GLU A 147 -5.09 -1.34 -9.84
C GLU A 147 -4.39 -0.12 -9.20
N GLY A 148 -4.32 -0.05 -7.88
CA GLY A 148 -3.67 1.03 -7.14
C GLY A 148 -4.53 2.27 -6.92
N TYR A 149 -5.83 2.23 -7.23
CA TYR A 149 -6.75 3.32 -6.92
C TYR A 149 -7.25 3.21 -5.49
N HIS A 150 -7.31 4.33 -4.78
CA HIS A 150 -7.74 4.34 -3.38
C HIS A 150 -9.25 4.09 -3.26
N ILE A 151 -9.65 3.19 -2.37
CA ILE A 151 -11.04 2.69 -2.29
C ILE A 151 -11.69 2.85 -0.93
N LEU A 152 -10.93 3.01 0.16
CA LEU A 152 -11.47 3.09 1.52
C LEU A 152 -10.89 4.31 2.23
N TRP A 153 -11.74 5.24 2.67
CA TRP A 153 -11.29 6.48 3.29
C TRP A 153 -10.80 6.28 4.72
N GLN A 154 -9.50 6.47 4.96
CA GLN A 154 -8.92 6.62 6.30
C GLN A 154 -8.09 7.91 6.43
N PHE A 155 -8.17 8.81 5.44
CA PHE A 155 -7.53 10.11 5.46
C PHE A 155 -7.96 10.96 6.65
N ARG A 156 -6.99 11.72 7.17
CA ARG A 156 -7.23 12.79 8.16
C ARG A 156 -8.13 13.88 7.60
N ASP A 157 -8.89 14.54 8.47
CA ASP A 157 -9.88 15.56 8.06
C ASP A 157 -9.26 16.78 7.34
N ASP A 158 -7.99 17.08 7.61
CA ASP A 158 -7.27 18.25 7.10
C ASP A 158 -6.55 18.00 5.76
N VAL A 159 -6.66 16.80 5.19
CA VAL A 159 -6.04 16.49 3.89
C VAL A 159 -6.69 17.28 2.74
N SER A 160 -5.90 17.63 1.73
CA SER A 160 -6.37 18.28 0.49
C SER A 160 -5.48 17.90 -0.69
N GLY A 161 -5.96 18.17 -1.90
CA GLY A 161 -5.23 17.89 -3.14
C GLY A 161 -5.88 16.79 -3.97
N GLU A 162 -5.45 16.70 -5.23
CA GLU A 162 -5.95 15.69 -6.16
C GLU A 162 -5.48 14.29 -5.76
N TRP A 163 -6.41 13.33 -5.77
CA TRP A 163 -6.09 11.93 -5.47
C TRP A 163 -6.86 10.96 -6.36
N SER A 164 -6.19 9.87 -6.74
CA SER A 164 -6.74 8.80 -7.58
C SER A 164 -7.54 7.82 -6.72
N MET A 165 -8.85 7.76 -7.00
CA MET A 165 -9.80 6.94 -6.26
C MET A 165 -10.54 5.98 -7.18
N ALA A 166 -11.16 4.96 -6.59
CA ALA A 166 -12.14 4.13 -7.28
C ALA A 166 -13.29 3.75 -6.37
N VAL A 167 -14.46 3.54 -6.95
CA VAL A 167 -15.65 3.04 -6.26
C VAL A 167 -16.15 1.80 -6.98
N ASN A 168 -16.49 0.77 -6.20
CA ASN A 168 -17.08 -0.47 -6.69
C ASN A 168 -18.61 -0.33 -6.73
N ASP A 169 -19.22 -0.66 -7.88
CA ASP A 169 -20.66 -0.75 -8.01
C ASP A 169 -21.21 -2.11 -7.54
N ILE A 170 -22.53 -2.25 -7.48
CA ILE A 170 -23.19 -3.50 -7.05
C ILE A 170 -22.92 -4.72 -7.96
N HIS A 171 -22.33 -4.49 -9.13
CA HIS A 171 -21.98 -5.52 -10.11
C HIS A 171 -20.49 -5.88 -10.07
N GLY A 172 -19.72 -5.30 -9.13
CA GLY A 172 -18.28 -5.54 -9.01
C GLY A 172 -17.43 -4.68 -9.93
N HIS A 173 -18.01 -3.69 -10.64
CA HIS A 173 -17.24 -2.84 -11.54
C HIS A 173 -16.62 -1.66 -10.81
N TRP A 174 -15.33 -1.45 -11.04
CA TRP A 174 -14.59 -0.30 -10.53
C TRP A 174 -14.72 0.89 -11.48
N THR A 175 -15.23 2.02 -10.97
CA THR A 175 -15.14 3.30 -11.67
C THR A 175 -14.02 4.13 -11.06
N LYS A 176 -13.05 4.53 -11.89
CA LYS A 176 -11.83 5.25 -11.49
C LYS A 176 -12.01 6.74 -11.74
N PHE A 177 -11.49 7.57 -10.85
CA PHE A 177 -11.58 9.02 -10.96
C PHE A 177 -10.54 9.71 -10.09
N ILE A 178 -10.36 11.00 -10.34
CA ILE A 178 -9.58 11.90 -9.50
C ILE A 178 -10.54 12.85 -8.81
N MET A 179 -10.47 12.92 -7.49
CA MET A 179 -11.22 13.87 -6.67
C MET A 179 -10.25 14.80 -5.94
N ASP A 180 -10.74 15.97 -5.52
CA ASP A 180 -10.02 16.80 -4.56
C ASP A 180 -10.37 16.33 -3.15
N LEU A 181 -9.38 15.84 -2.42
CA LEU A 181 -9.56 15.41 -1.04
C LEU A 181 -9.98 16.58 -0.15
N GLY A 182 -9.81 17.84 -0.53
CA GLY A 182 -10.25 19.02 0.21
C GLY A 182 -11.71 19.41 0.00
N ASP A 183 -12.41 18.82 -0.98
CA ASP A 183 -13.80 19.17 -1.32
C ASP A 183 -14.80 18.35 -0.50
N PRO A 184 -15.54 18.95 0.45
CA PRO A 184 -16.44 18.21 1.33
C PRO A 184 -17.59 17.51 0.59
N ALA A 185 -18.06 18.09 -0.53
CA ALA A 185 -19.13 17.47 -1.31
C ALA A 185 -18.62 16.21 -2.01
N GLN A 186 -17.39 16.24 -2.50
CA GLN A 186 -16.79 15.06 -3.11
C GLN A 186 -16.51 13.97 -2.07
N ARG A 187 -16.05 14.32 -0.87
CA ARG A 187 -15.88 13.37 0.26
C ARG A 187 -17.19 12.66 0.60
N GLU A 188 -18.27 13.43 0.77
CA GLU A 188 -19.59 12.88 1.10
C GLU A 188 -20.10 11.92 0.01
N GLU A 189 -19.94 12.29 -1.26
CA GLU A 189 -20.33 11.40 -2.36
C GLU A 189 -19.49 10.11 -2.38
N PHE A 190 -18.17 10.21 -2.15
CA PHE A 190 -17.29 9.05 -2.05
C PHE A 190 -17.65 8.13 -0.88
N TRP A 191 -17.87 8.66 0.31
CA TRP A 191 -18.28 7.89 1.49
C TRP A 191 -19.61 7.15 1.29
N ASN A 192 -20.49 7.73 0.47
CA ASN A 192 -21.75 7.10 0.05
C ASN A 192 -21.59 6.07 -1.08
N GLY A 193 -20.36 5.72 -1.45
CA GLY A 193 -20.08 4.76 -2.52
C GLY A 193 -20.49 5.28 -3.89
N LYS A 194 -20.30 6.57 -4.16
CA LYS A 194 -20.62 7.19 -5.46
C LYS A 194 -19.39 7.87 -6.03
N VAL A 195 -19.29 7.86 -7.36
CA VAL A 195 -18.32 8.70 -8.07
C VAL A 195 -18.75 10.15 -7.90
N PRO A 196 -17.92 11.04 -7.32
CA PRO A 196 -18.29 12.42 -7.11
C PRO A 196 -18.57 13.16 -8.43
N LYS A 197 -19.56 14.05 -8.45
CA LYS A 197 -19.97 14.78 -9.67
C LYS A 197 -18.90 15.75 -10.18
N GLY A 198 -18.10 16.30 -9.27
CA GLY A 198 -16.98 17.19 -9.58
C GLY A 198 -15.68 16.47 -9.92
N ALA A 199 -15.63 15.13 -9.78
CA ALA A 199 -14.43 14.36 -10.02
C ALA A 199 -14.14 14.18 -11.52
N ARG A 200 -12.84 14.13 -11.86
CA ARG A 200 -12.37 13.81 -13.21
C ARG A 200 -12.30 12.30 -13.38
N LYS A 201 -13.19 11.72 -14.19
CA LYS A 201 -13.14 10.28 -14.50
C LYS A 201 -11.86 9.93 -15.26
N ILE A 202 -11.34 8.74 -14.97
CA ILE A 202 -10.21 8.13 -15.67
C ILE A 202 -10.79 6.99 -16.51
N GLU A 203 -10.52 7.02 -17.82
CA GLU A 203 -10.94 5.99 -18.78
C GLU A 203 -10.03 4.77 -18.73
#